data_AF-A0A6N7GEN3-F1
#
_entry.id   AF-A0A6N7GEN3-F1
#
_cell.length_a   1.000
_cell.length_b   1.000
_cell.length_c   1.000
_cell.angle_alpha   90.00
_cell.angle_beta   90.00
_cell.angle_gamma   90.00
#
_symmetry.space_group_name_H-M   'P 1'
#
loop_
_entity.id
_entity.type
_entity.pdbx_description
1 polymer ?
#
loop_
_entity_poly.entity_id
_entity_poly.type
_entity_poly.pdbx_seq_one_letter_code
_entity_poly.pdbx_strand_id
1 'polypeptide(L)'
;MTAIAEPTTGTTEPGAEVPAVTPEDIAARRVRESPTDRVVFRVAGLYGVSTGSVPFPVSQTESIESGPVSLTQDPESGAAGNVGLIDFERRYLRVKYGVHAVFPGIHQLVMSGKHDLSLLGPVRATATDECSVNEELTGWRALGCMDFLPGSLWSGASGG
;
A
#
# COMPACT_ATOMS: atom_id res chain seq x y z
N MET A 1 59.95 19.73 4.65
CA MET A 1 59.37 18.84 5.68
C MET A 1 58.60 19.74 6.64
N THR A 2 57.28 19.77 6.72
CA THR A 2 56.21 18.96 6.11
C THR A 2 54.98 19.86 6.11
N ALA A 3 54.37 20.06 4.94
CA ALA A 3 53.06 20.68 4.80
C ALA A 3 52.00 19.69 5.27
N ILE A 4 50.98 20.15 6.00
CA ILE A 4 49.80 19.33 6.32
C ILE A 4 48.60 20.08 5.75
N ALA A 5 47.94 19.39 4.82
CA ALA A 5 46.89 19.90 3.95
C ALA A 5 45.56 20.13 4.69
N GLU A 6 44.81 21.10 4.16
CA GLU A 6 43.40 21.37 4.46
C GLU A 6 42.51 20.15 4.12
N PRO A 7 41.42 19.87 4.86
CA PRO A 7 40.36 19.01 4.37
C PRO A 7 39.31 19.84 3.62
N THR A 8 39.26 19.60 2.31
CA THR A 8 38.27 20.11 1.35
C THR A 8 36.88 19.49 1.60
N THR A 9 35.87 20.35 1.68
CA THR A 9 34.44 20.16 1.30
C THR A 9 33.84 18.75 1.36
N GLY A 10 33.00 18.52 2.38
CA GLY A 10 31.87 17.60 2.29
C GLY A 10 30.59 18.41 2.10
N THR A 11 30.20 18.64 0.84
CA THR A 11 28.93 19.26 0.47
C THR A 11 27.79 18.38 1.01
N THR A 12 27.11 18.83 2.05
CA THR A 12 25.87 18.21 2.50
C THR A 12 24.81 18.58 1.48
N GLU A 13 24.31 17.62 0.71
CA GLU A 13 23.19 17.85 -0.19
C GLU A 13 22.00 18.37 0.64
N PRO A 14 21.40 19.52 0.28
CA PRO A 14 20.22 19.99 0.97
C PRO A 14 19.10 18.97 0.75
N GLY A 15 18.66 18.35 1.85
CA GLY A 15 17.47 17.52 1.87
C GLY A 15 16.34 18.25 1.18
N ALA A 16 15.71 17.59 0.20
CA ALA A 16 14.65 18.16 -0.61
C ALA A 16 13.59 18.80 0.31
N GLU A 17 13.60 20.14 0.37
CA GLU A 17 12.56 20.90 1.05
C GLU A 17 11.23 20.50 0.41
N VAL A 18 10.33 19.94 1.21
CA VAL A 18 8.92 19.85 0.84
C VAL A 18 8.47 21.29 0.66
N PRO A 19 8.06 21.73 -0.55
CA PRO A 19 7.72 23.12 -0.76
C PRO A 19 6.61 23.51 0.22
N ALA A 20 6.88 24.50 1.07
CA ALA A 20 5.90 25.00 2.02
C ALA A 20 4.73 25.60 1.24
N VAL A 21 3.60 24.89 1.20
CA VAL A 21 2.40 25.34 0.52
C VAL A 21 1.87 26.58 1.26
N THR A 22 1.87 27.72 0.56
CA THR A 22 1.46 29.00 1.13
C THR A 22 -0.06 29.20 1.03
N PRO A 23 -0.66 30.06 1.86
CA PRO A 23 -2.06 30.46 1.71
C PRO A 23 -2.37 31.05 0.32
N GLU A 24 -1.42 31.74 -0.31
CA GLU A 24 -1.54 32.21 -1.69
C GLU A 24 -1.60 31.05 -2.70
N ASP A 25 -0.84 29.97 -2.52
CA ASP A 25 -0.92 28.76 -3.36
C ASP A 25 -2.31 28.09 -3.28
N ILE A 26 -2.92 28.11 -2.09
CA ILE A 26 -4.27 27.58 -1.87
C ILE A 26 -5.32 28.49 -2.52
N ALA A 27 -5.15 29.80 -2.43
CA ALA A 27 -6.04 30.77 -3.09
C ALA A 27 -5.95 30.64 -4.62
N ALA A 28 -4.76 30.47 -5.18
CA ALA A 28 -4.55 30.24 -6.61
C ALA A 28 -5.18 28.92 -7.10
N ARG A 29 -5.14 27.85 -6.29
CA ARG A 29 -5.83 26.58 -6.60
C ARG A 29 -7.35 26.71 -6.63
N ARG A 30 -7.92 27.60 -5.81
CA ARG A 30 -9.39 27.84 -5.76
C ARG A 30 -9.91 28.62 -6.97
N VAL A 31 -9.03 29.26 -7.73
CA VAL A 31 -9.37 30.05 -8.93
C VAL A 31 -9.18 29.24 -10.24
N ARG A 32 -8.60 28.04 -10.17
CA ARG A 32 -8.37 27.19 -11.35
C ARG A 32 -9.67 26.65 -11.93
N GLU A 33 -9.86 26.83 -13.24
CA GLU A 33 -10.95 26.24 -14.03
C GLU A 33 -10.86 24.71 -14.07
N SER A 34 -12.02 24.07 -13.85
CA SER A 34 -12.35 22.64 -14.01
C SER A 34 -11.42 21.63 -13.30
N PRO A 35 -11.94 20.51 -12.77
CA PRO A 35 -11.08 19.48 -12.20
C PRO A 35 -10.04 19.09 -13.26
N THR A 36 -8.77 19.04 -12.86
CA THR A 36 -7.71 18.54 -13.73
C THR A 36 -8.17 17.16 -14.20
N ASP A 37 -8.22 16.92 -15.51
CA ASP A 37 -8.80 15.69 -16.09
C ASP A 37 -8.23 14.42 -15.46
N ARG A 38 -7.01 14.55 -14.91
CA ARG A 38 -6.35 13.54 -14.08
C ARG A 38 -5.82 14.09 -12.77
N VAL A 39 -6.03 13.33 -11.69
CA VAL A 39 -5.47 13.59 -10.36
C VAL A 39 -4.63 12.39 -9.94
N VAL A 40 -3.36 12.64 -9.60
CA VAL A 40 -2.48 11.65 -8.98
C VAL A 40 -2.40 11.93 -7.49
N PHE A 41 -2.55 10.89 -6.67
CA PHE A 41 -2.50 10.99 -5.22
C PHE A 41 -1.65 9.88 -4.61
N ARG A 42 -1.20 10.07 -3.37
CA ARG A 42 -0.45 9.08 -2.61
C ARG A 42 -1.35 8.44 -1.56
N VAL A 43 -1.26 7.13 -1.37
CA VAL A 43 -1.84 6.46 -0.21
C VAL A 43 -0.92 6.70 0.99
N ALA A 44 -1.38 7.54 1.92
CA ALA A 44 -0.62 7.97 3.10
C ALA A 44 -0.81 7.06 4.31
N GLY A 45 -1.89 6.27 4.32
CA GLY A 45 -2.17 5.30 5.36
C GLY A 45 -3.23 4.31 4.91
N LEU A 46 -3.08 3.06 5.36
CA LEU A 46 -4.04 1.98 5.18
C LEU A 46 -4.23 1.30 6.54
N TYR A 47 -5.49 1.10 6.92
CA TYR A 47 -5.86 0.35 8.09
C TYR A 47 -7.19 -0.37 7.86
N GLY A 48 -7.22 -1.65 8.18
CA GLY A 48 -8.43 -2.47 8.14
C GLY A 48 -8.37 -3.54 9.20
N VAL A 49 -9.52 -3.84 9.81
CA VAL A 49 -9.65 -4.94 10.77
C VAL A 49 -10.92 -5.70 10.46
N SER A 50 -10.83 -7.03 10.35
CA SER A 50 -12.03 -7.85 10.28
C SER A 50 -12.67 -7.97 11.66
N THR A 51 -13.99 -7.84 11.73
CA THR A 51 -14.74 -7.93 13.00
C THR A 51 -14.84 -9.36 13.53
N GLY A 52 -14.49 -10.36 12.72
CA GLY A 52 -14.51 -11.77 13.07
C GLY A 52 -13.50 -12.57 12.27
N SER A 53 -13.47 -13.87 12.53
CA SER A 53 -12.67 -14.82 11.75
C SER A 53 -13.23 -14.93 10.33
N VAL A 54 -12.34 -15.08 9.36
CA VAL A 54 -12.69 -15.45 7.99
C VAL A 54 -12.11 -16.82 7.69
N PRO A 55 -12.87 -17.72 7.03
CA PRO A 55 -12.31 -18.95 6.51
C PRO A 55 -11.21 -18.60 5.51
N PHE A 56 -10.00 -19.07 5.75
CA PHE A 56 -8.83 -18.69 4.97
C PHE A 56 -8.13 -19.92 4.41
N PRO A 57 -8.01 -20.07 3.08
CA PRO A 57 -7.44 -21.25 2.46
C PRO A 57 -5.92 -21.30 2.66
N VAL A 58 -5.43 -22.43 3.17
CA VAL A 58 -3.98 -22.71 3.33
C VAL A 58 -3.48 -23.69 2.27
N SER A 59 -4.39 -24.44 1.65
CA SER A 59 -4.11 -25.27 0.47
C SER A 59 -5.36 -25.36 -0.41
N GLN A 60 -5.33 -26.18 -1.46
CA GLN A 60 -6.51 -26.42 -2.31
C GLN A 60 -7.65 -27.12 -1.56
N THR A 61 -7.35 -27.87 -0.50
CA THR A 61 -8.34 -28.71 0.22
C THR A 61 -8.46 -28.36 1.70
N GLU A 62 -7.67 -27.42 2.20
CA GLU A 62 -7.61 -27.06 3.61
C GLU A 62 -7.77 -25.56 3.80
N SER A 63 -8.60 -25.21 4.76
CA SER A 63 -8.81 -23.84 5.22
C SER A 63 -8.67 -23.80 6.74
N ILE A 64 -8.21 -22.66 7.24
CA ILE A 64 -8.15 -22.37 8.67
C ILE A 64 -9.09 -21.22 9.01
N GLU A 65 -9.44 -21.12 10.28
CA GLU A 65 -10.02 -19.90 10.82
C GLU A 65 -8.90 -18.87 11.02
N SER A 66 -8.94 -17.77 10.28
CA SER A 66 -7.90 -16.74 10.34
C SER A 66 -7.83 -16.02 11.69
N GLY A 67 -8.93 -16.00 12.44
CA GLY A 67 -9.17 -15.00 13.49
C GLY A 67 -9.32 -13.58 12.92
N PRO A 68 -9.45 -12.56 13.77
CA PRO A 68 -9.52 -11.16 13.34
C PRO A 68 -8.25 -10.76 12.57
N VAL A 69 -8.39 -10.48 11.27
CA VAL A 69 -7.30 -10.08 10.39
C VAL A 69 -7.07 -8.59 10.54
N SER A 70 -5.80 -8.20 10.70
CA SER A 70 -5.40 -6.79 10.64
C SER A 70 -4.62 -6.51 9.36
N LEU A 71 -5.03 -5.48 8.64
CA LEU A 71 -4.40 -4.98 7.42
C LEU A 71 -3.80 -3.61 7.71
N THR A 72 -2.56 -3.42 7.28
CA THR A 72 -1.82 -2.16 7.39
C THR A 72 -1.09 -1.88 6.08
N GLN A 73 -0.68 -0.64 5.89
CA GLN A 73 0.22 -0.32 4.79
C GLN A 73 1.57 -1.02 4.99
N ASP A 74 2.08 -1.66 3.95
CA ASP A 74 3.38 -2.31 4.01
C ASP A 74 4.50 -1.27 4.17
N PRO A 75 5.27 -1.29 5.29
CA PRO A 75 6.29 -0.29 5.56
C PRO A 75 7.47 -0.36 4.58
N GLU A 76 7.67 -1.53 3.97
CA GLU A 76 8.72 -1.76 2.98
C GLU A 76 8.27 -1.48 1.54
N SER A 77 6.99 -1.13 1.34
CA SER A 77 6.52 -0.74 0.03
C SER A 77 7.05 0.65 -0.33
N GLY A 78 7.96 0.67 -1.31
CA GLY A 78 8.61 1.89 -1.78
C GLY A 78 7.62 2.96 -2.27
N ALA A 79 8.13 4.18 -2.47
CA ALA A 79 7.31 5.34 -2.83
C ALA A 79 6.48 5.17 -4.13
N ALA A 80 6.92 4.29 -5.03
CA ALA A 80 6.20 3.97 -6.27
C ALA A 80 5.03 2.98 -6.09
N GLY A 81 4.93 2.32 -4.94
CA GLY A 81 3.95 1.26 -4.68
C GLY A 81 2.62 1.74 -4.12
N ASN A 82 2.54 2.96 -3.59
CA ASN A 82 1.40 3.49 -2.81
C ASN A 82 0.80 4.75 -3.48
N VAL A 83 0.27 4.59 -4.68
CA VAL A 83 -0.15 5.67 -5.57
C VAL A 83 -1.50 5.38 -6.19
N GLY A 84 -2.31 6.42 -6.35
CA GLY A 84 -3.56 6.35 -7.09
C GLY A 84 -3.63 7.39 -8.19
N LEU A 85 -4.43 7.07 -9.20
CA LEU A 85 -4.78 7.92 -10.33
C LEU A 85 -6.30 7.95 -10.44
N ILE A 86 -6.85 9.14 -10.58
CA ILE A 86 -8.24 9.36 -10.98
C ILE A 86 -8.20 10.02 -12.35
N ASP A 87 -8.91 9.46 -13.31
CA ASP A 87 -9.17 10.03 -14.63
C ASP A 87 -10.67 10.30 -14.72
N PHE A 88 -11.04 11.59 -14.66
CA PHE A 88 -12.44 12.02 -14.61
C PHE A 88 -13.12 11.96 -15.98
N GLU A 89 -12.36 12.13 -17.08
CA GLU A 89 -12.88 11.96 -18.45
C GLU A 89 -13.29 10.51 -18.70
N ARG A 90 -12.42 9.57 -18.31
CA ARG A 90 -12.65 8.13 -18.47
C ARG A 90 -13.48 7.53 -17.35
N ARG A 91 -13.84 8.32 -16.34
CA ARG A 91 -14.53 7.88 -15.12
C ARG A 91 -13.86 6.65 -14.51
N TYR A 92 -12.56 6.75 -14.34
CA TYR A 92 -11.71 5.63 -13.95
C TYR A 92 -10.84 6.02 -12.77
N LEU A 93 -10.75 5.13 -11.79
CA LEU A 93 -9.70 5.19 -10.78
C LEU A 93 -8.91 3.90 -10.78
N ARG A 94 -7.61 4.05 -10.57
CA ARG A 94 -6.72 2.96 -10.21
C ARG A 94 -5.91 3.35 -8.99
N VAL A 95 -5.89 2.50 -7.97
CA VAL A 95 -4.98 2.63 -6.83
C VAL A 95 -4.13 1.39 -6.73
N LYS A 96 -2.84 1.60 -6.53
CA LYS A 96 -1.89 0.56 -6.18
C LYS A 96 -1.36 0.86 -4.78
N TYR A 97 -1.37 -0.15 -3.90
CA TYR A 97 -0.83 -0.01 -2.55
C TYR A 97 -0.27 -1.33 -2.02
N GLY A 98 0.77 -1.22 -1.20
CA GLY A 98 1.34 -2.33 -0.48
C GLY A 98 0.55 -2.63 0.77
N VAL A 99 0.20 -3.90 0.95
CA VAL A 99 -0.55 -4.41 2.10
C VAL A 99 0.35 -5.32 2.93
N HIS A 100 0.23 -5.14 4.23
CA HIS A 100 0.87 -5.95 5.25
C HIS A 100 -0.22 -6.46 6.19
N ALA A 101 -0.45 -7.77 6.13
CA ALA A 101 -1.58 -8.46 6.71
C ALA A 101 -1.12 -9.48 7.76
N VAL A 102 -1.76 -9.48 8.91
CA VAL A 102 -1.48 -10.43 10.01
C VAL A 102 -2.72 -11.29 10.24
N PHE A 103 -2.52 -12.61 10.21
CA PHE A 103 -3.55 -13.62 10.38
C PHE A 103 -3.25 -14.44 11.65
N PRO A 104 -3.93 -14.15 12.77
CA PRO A 104 -3.69 -14.86 14.04
C PRO A 104 -3.81 -16.39 13.94
N GLY A 105 -4.68 -16.90 13.07
CA GLY A 105 -4.87 -18.33 12.83
C GLY A 105 -3.63 -19.06 12.37
N ILE A 106 -2.71 -18.37 11.67
CA ILE A 106 -1.43 -18.97 11.22
C ILE A 106 -0.58 -19.38 12.42
N HIS A 107 -0.65 -18.66 13.54
CA HIS A 107 0.06 -19.04 14.75
C HIS A 107 -0.32 -20.46 15.22
N GLN A 108 -1.62 -20.77 15.25
CA GLN A 108 -2.09 -22.10 15.64
C GLN A 108 -1.65 -23.18 14.64
N LEU A 109 -1.68 -22.85 13.34
CA LEU A 109 -1.25 -23.75 12.27
C LEU A 109 0.24 -24.12 12.40
N VAL A 110 1.10 -23.14 12.64
CA VAL A 110 2.54 -23.34 12.84
C VAL A 110 2.82 -24.11 14.13
N MET A 111 2.13 -23.77 15.23
CA MET A 111 2.29 -24.45 16.52
C MET A 111 1.82 -25.91 16.50
N SER A 112 1.01 -26.32 15.51
CA SER A 112 0.66 -27.73 15.29
C SER A 112 1.85 -28.60 14.82
N GLY A 113 2.98 -27.98 14.47
CA GLY A 113 4.22 -28.66 14.07
C GLY A 113 4.25 -29.16 12.62
N LYS A 114 3.19 -28.90 11.84
CA LYS A 114 3.07 -29.33 10.43
C LYS A 114 3.61 -28.31 9.42
N HIS A 115 3.93 -27.10 9.86
CA HIS A 115 4.20 -25.95 9.01
C HIS A 115 5.45 -25.20 9.48
N ASP A 116 6.14 -24.55 8.53
CA ASP A 116 7.41 -23.86 8.78
C ASP A 116 7.21 -22.56 9.60
N LEU A 117 8.19 -22.24 10.46
CA LEU A 117 8.15 -21.04 11.32
C LEU A 117 8.17 -19.72 10.54
N SER A 118 8.72 -19.71 9.31
CA SER A 118 8.74 -18.54 8.43
C SER A 118 7.33 -18.01 8.10
N LEU A 119 6.31 -18.84 8.25
CA LEU A 119 4.91 -18.48 8.01
C LEU A 119 4.32 -17.56 9.08
N LEU A 120 4.94 -17.46 10.26
CA LEU A 120 4.55 -16.48 11.29
C LEU A 120 4.82 -15.04 10.85
N GLY A 121 5.61 -14.87 9.79
CA GLY A 121 5.79 -13.58 9.16
C GLY A 121 4.45 -13.00 8.65
N PRO A 122 4.37 -11.68 8.57
CA PRO A 122 3.21 -11.02 8.00
C PRO A 122 3.08 -11.37 6.51
N VAL A 123 1.85 -11.53 6.06
CA VAL A 123 1.56 -11.72 4.64
C VAL A 123 1.65 -10.36 3.97
N ARG A 124 2.47 -10.29 2.92
CA ARG A 124 2.67 -9.06 2.16
C ARG A 124 2.07 -9.23 0.77
N ALA A 125 1.40 -8.20 0.28
CA ALA A 125 0.79 -8.20 -1.04
C ALA A 125 0.84 -6.80 -1.66
N THR A 126 0.80 -6.73 -2.99
CA THR A 126 0.45 -5.51 -3.71
C THR A 126 -1.02 -5.60 -4.08
N ALA A 127 -1.84 -4.71 -3.54
CA ALA A 127 -3.22 -4.55 -3.96
C ALA A 127 -3.30 -3.55 -5.12
N THR A 128 -4.08 -3.88 -6.13
CA THR A 128 -4.47 -3.00 -7.23
C THR A 128 -5.98 -2.96 -7.31
N ASP A 129 -6.55 -1.82 -6.98
CA ASP A 129 -7.98 -1.56 -7.11
C ASP A 129 -8.24 -0.74 -8.36
N GLU A 130 -9.07 -1.27 -9.25
CA GLU A 130 -9.62 -0.53 -10.37
C GLU A 130 -11.10 -0.27 -10.11
N CYS A 131 -11.53 0.98 -10.25
CA CYS A 131 -12.91 1.40 -10.00
C CYS A 131 -13.43 2.19 -11.21
N SER A 132 -14.72 2.02 -11.50
CA SER A 132 -15.47 3.00 -12.28
C SER A 132 -16.00 4.11 -11.35
N VAL A 133 -15.92 5.34 -11.82
CA VAL A 133 -16.49 6.52 -11.16
C VAL A 133 -17.93 6.67 -11.66
N ASN A 134 -18.90 6.78 -10.75
CA ASN A 134 -20.30 7.00 -11.14
C ASN A 134 -20.50 8.39 -11.79
N GLU A 135 -21.69 8.61 -12.38
CA GLU A 135 -22.03 9.89 -13.06
C GLU A 135 -21.96 11.11 -12.15
N GLU A 136 -22.18 10.92 -10.86
CA GLU A 136 -22.14 11.95 -9.83
C GLU A 136 -20.73 12.23 -9.30
N LEU A 137 -19.72 11.47 -9.73
CA LEU A 137 -18.33 11.53 -9.27
C LEU A 137 -18.14 11.24 -7.76
N THR A 138 -19.07 10.53 -7.15
CA THR A 138 -19.17 10.29 -5.69
C THR A 138 -19.09 8.83 -5.28
N GLY A 139 -19.40 7.91 -6.20
CA GLY A 139 -19.52 6.46 -5.94
C GLY A 139 -18.44 5.66 -6.67
N TRP A 140 -17.83 4.72 -5.93
CA TRP A 140 -16.65 3.97 -6.36
C TRP A 140 -16.83 2.52 -5.91
N ARG A 141 -16.42 1.56 -6.75
CA ARG A 141 -16.38 0.13 -6.41
C ARG A 141 -15.01 -0.42 -6.75
N ALA A 142 -14.26 -0.82 -5.73
CA ALA A 142 -12.98 -1.49 -5.88
C ALA A 142 -13.17 -2.96 -6.26
N LEU A 143 -12.30 -3.46 -7.15
CA LEU A 143 -12.28 -4.86 -7.58
C LEU A 143 -11.43 -5.76 -6.67
N GLY A 144 -10.54 -5.21 -5.83
CA GLY A 144 -9.87 -5.96 -4.78
C GLY A 144 -8.70 -6.85 -5.21
N CYS A 145 -8.09 -6.63 -6.38
CA CYS A 145 -7.06 -7.54 -6.88
C CYS A 145 -5.77 -7.46 -6.04
N MET A 146 -5.28 -8.60 -5.54
CA MET A 146 -4.05 -8.71 -4.75
C MET A 146 -3.04 -9.65 -5.41
N ASP A 147 -1.79 -9.22 -5.48
CA ASP A 147 -0.62 -10.02 -5.84
C ASP A 147 0.26 -10.25 -4.60
N PHE A 148 0.36 -11.50 -4.14
CA PHE A 148 1.08 -11.83 -2.90
C PHE A 148 2.59 -11.90 -3.12
N LEU A 149 3.34 -11.23 -2.25
CA LEU A 149 4.80 -11.11 -2.32
C LEU A 149 5.52 -12.34 -1.73
N PRO A 150 6.79 -12.56 -2.11
CA PRO A 150 7.62 -13.63 -1.53
C PRO A 150 7.76 -13.56 -0.02
N GLY A 151 7.89 -14.74 0.61
CA GLY A 151 8.10 -14.85 2.06
C GLY A 151 6.83 -15.08 2.88
N SER A 152 5.69 -15.31 2.23
CA SER A 152 4.45 -15.75 2.89
C SER A 152 3.96 -17.07 2.31
N LEU A 153 3.01 -17.73 2.99
CA LEU A 153 2.36 -18.96 2.54
C LEU A 153 1.76 -18.82 1.11
N TRP A 154 1.39 -17.60 0.73
CA TRP A 154 0.68 -17.29 -0.51
C TRP A 154 1.55 -16.66 -1.57
N SER A 155 2.88 -16.67 -1.41
CA SER A 155 3.82 -16.16 -2.41
C SER A 155 3.48 -16.69 -3.81
N GLY A 156 3.17 -15.78 -4.75
CA GLY A 156 2.83 -16.13 -6.14
C GLY A 156 1.35 -16.44 -6.40
N ALA A 157 0.48 -16.38 -5.38
CA ALA A 157 -0.97 -16.40 -5.58
C ALA A 157 -1.48 -15.02 -6.05
N SER A 158 -2.63 -15.03 -6.73
CA SER A 158 -3.40 -13.84 -7.08
C SER A 158 -4.89 -14.07 -6.87
N GLY A 159 -5.63 -13.03 -6.50
CA GLY A 159 -7.07 -13.13 -6.23
C GLY A 159 -7.70 -11.77 -5.91
N GLY A 160 -9.04 -11.71 -5.87
CA GLY A 160 -9.82 -10.53 -5.50
C GLY A 160 -11.14 -10.92 -4.85
#